data_AF-A0A4S8KQL3-F1
#
_entry.id   AF-A0A4S8KQL3-F1
#
_cell.length_a   1.000
_cell.length_b   1.000
_cell.length_c   1.000
_cell.angle_alpha   90.00
_cell.angle_beta   90.00
_cell.angle_gamma   90.00
#
_symmetry.space_group_name_H-M   'P 1'
#
loop_
_entity.id
_entity.type
_entity.pdbx_description
1 polymer ?
#
loop_
_entity_poly.entity_id
_entity_poly.type
_entity_poly.pdbx_seq_one_letter_code
_entity_poly.pdbx_strand_id
1 'polypeptide(L)' 'ISIEEWGSINLQHDRIYSHKVFWVNYTTYDMQWSQDSINPQTFTDIMVRSSDPDTPYCYACVHVKYG' A
#
# COMPACT_ATOMS: atom_id res chain seq x y z
N ILE A 1 -0.11 -28.46 7.24
CA ILE A 1 0.19 -27.11 6.74
C ILE A 1 1.21 -26.54 7.71
N SER A 2 2.48 -26.57 7.31
CA SER A 2 3.63 -26.13 8.10
C SER A 2 3.61 -24.61 8.28
N ILE A 3 4.21 -24.14 9.37
CA ILE A 3 4.34 -22.73 9.79
C ILE A 3 5.17 -21.86 8.82
N GLU A 4 5.51 -22.34 7.63
CA GLU A 4 6.54 -21.73 6.78
C GLU A 4 6.02 -20.70 5.77
N GLU A 5 4.71 -20.44 5.72
CA GLU A 5 4.12 -19.41 4.84
C GLU A 5 3.63 -18.18 5.62
N TRP A 6 4.21 -17.89 6.80
CA TRP A 6 4.02 -16.57 7.40
C TRP A 6 4.76 -15.57 6.52
N GLY A 7 3.99 -14.80 5.75
CA GLY A 7 4.45 -13.83 4.77
C GLY A 7 5.67 -13.08 5.27
N SER A 8 6.84 -13.44 4.75
CA SER A 8 8.09 -12.79 5.10
C SER A 8 8.03 -11.38 4.56
N ILE A 9 7.91 -10.40 5.45
CA ILE A 9 7.94 -8.98 5.09
C ILE A 9 9.38 -8.67 4.70
N ASN A 10 9.66 -8.62 3.39
CA ASN A 10 10.95 -8.20 2.88
C ASN A 10 11.02 -6.67 2.90
N LEU A 11 11.74 -6.12 3.88
CA LEU A 11 11.98 -4.68 3.96
C LEU A 11 13.02 -4.27 2.92
N GLN A 12 12.59 -3.47 1.95
CA GLN A 12 13.51 -2.92 0.96
C GLN A 12 14.59 -2.09 1.68
N HIS A 13 15.85 -2.45 1.47
CA HIS A 13 17.02 -1.82 2.11
C HIS A 13 17.06 -1.93 3.65
N ASP A 14 16.31 -2.86 4.25
CA ASP A 14 16.21 -3.00 5.72
C ASP A 14 15.84 -1.68 6.43
N ARG A 15 14.97 -0.89 5.79
CA ARG A 15 14.56 0.43 6.27
C ARG A 15 13.05 0.59 6.28
N ILE A 16 12.57 1.31 7.29
CA ILE A 16 11.17 1.75 7.41
C ILE A 16 11.15 3.27 7.33
N TYR A 17 10.30 3.81 6.47
CA TYR A 17 10.15 5.25 6.27
C TYR A 17 8.86 5.73 6.94
N SER A 18 8.94 6.84 7.67
CA SER A 18 7.78 7.51 8.26
C SER A 18 7.41 8.73 7.44
N HIS A 19 6.15 8.80 7.02
CA HIS A 19 5.62 9.90 6.22
C HIS A 19 4.39 10.49 6.90
N LYS A 20 4.30 11.83 6.97
CA LYS A 20 3.11 12.53 7.45
C LYS A 20 1.92 12.35 6.51
N VAL A 21 2.19 12.42 5.21
CA VAL A 21 1.27 12.10 4.10
C VAL A 21 2.09 11.32 3.09
N PHE A 22 1.58 10.17 2.64
CA PHE A 22 2.24 9.35 1.63
C PHE A 22 1.71 9.72 0.25
N TRP A 23 2.57 9.85 -0.75
CA TRP A 23 2.17 10.26 -2.10
C TRP A 23 2.55 9.17 -3.10
N VAL A 24 1.59 8.74 -3.91
CA VAL A 24 1.76 7.72 -4.96
C VAL A 24 1.70 8.41 -6.31
N ASN A 25 2.85 8.46 -6.98
CA ASN A 25 2.92 8.95 -8.36
C ASN A 25 2.66 7.80 -9.32
N TYR A 26 1.82 8.02 -10.32
CA TYR A 26 1.58 7.07 -11.39
C TYR A 26 1.41 7.79 -12.72
N THR A 27 1.79 7.11 -13.78
CA THR A 27 1.58 7.60 -15.15
C THR A 27 0.23 7.10 -15.62
N THR A 28 -0.64 8.03 -16.00
CA THR A 28 -1.91 7.69 -16.66
C THR A 28 -1.66 7.26 -18.10
N TYR A 29 -2.62 6.58 -18.73
CA TYR A 29 -2.47 5.99 -20.06
C TYR A 29 -2.06 7.01 -21.15
N ASP A 30 -2.44 8.27 -20.99
CA ASP A 30 -2.08 9.39 -21.85
C ASP A 30 -0.71 10.02 -21.55
N MET A 31 0.13 9.31 -20.79
CA MET A 31 1.46 9.74 -20.35
C MET A 31 1.47 10.99 -19.46
N GLN A 32 0.32 11.37 -18.87
CA GLN A 32 0.30 12.40 -17.84
C GLN A 32 0.79 11.82 -16.50
N TRP A 33 1.54 12.62 -15.75
CA TRP A 33 1.88 12.27 -14.36
C TRP A 33 0.76 12.72 -13.46
N SER A 34 0.09 11.75 -12.82
CA SER A 34 -0.89 11.99 -11.77
C SER A 34 -0.33 11.53 -10.42
N GLN A 35 -0.94 12.03 -9.35
CA GLN A 35 -0.49 11.77 -8.01
C GLN A 35 -1.67 11.65 -7.06
N ASP A 36 -1.70 10.56 -6.30
CA ASP A 36 -2.67 10.36 -5.22
C ASP A 36 -1.97 10.56 -3.87
N SER A 37 -2.65 11.23 -2.93
CA SER A 37 -2.18 11.41 -1.57
C SER A 37 -2.94 10.51 -0.61
N ILE A 38 -2.22 9.72 0.19
CA ILE A 38 -2.76 8.89 1.26
C ILE A 38 -2.45 9.59 2.58
N ASN A 39 -3.50 10.08 3.24
CA ASN A 39 -3.42 10.72 4.55
C ASN A 39 -3.97 9.78 5.63
N PRO A 40 -3.11 9.24 6.52
CA PRO A 40 -3.55 8.38 7.60
C PRO A 40 -4.61 9.01 8.53
N GLN A 41 -4.67 10.35 8.62
CA GLN A 41 -5.60 11.05 9.51
C GLN A 41 -7.07 11.02 9.03
N THR A 42 -7.32 10.64 7.77
CA THR A 42 -8.65 10.67 7.16
C THR A 42 -9.30 9.29 7.03
N PHE A 43 -8.80 8.26 7.73
CA PHE A 43 -9.29 6.87 7.62
C PHE A 43 -9.35 6.42 6.15
N THR A 44 -8.20 6.44 5.48
CA THR A 44 -8.11 6.08 4.06
C THR A 44 -8.12 4.57 3.89
N ASP A 45 -9.15 4.05 3.25
CA ASP A 45 -9.15 2.71 2.67
C ASP A 45 -8.44 2.72 1.32
N ILE A 46 -7.61 1.70 1.09
CA ILE A 46 -6.81 1.52 -0.12
C ILE A 46 -7.33 0.27 -0.83
N MET A 47 -7.60 0.39 -2.12
CA MET A 47 -7.88 -0.73 -3.00
C MET A 47 -6.71 -0.91 -3.96
N VAL A 48 -6.15 -2.12 -4.03
CA VAL A 48 -5.03 -2.45 -4.91
C VAL A 48 -5.45 -3.60 -5.81
N ARG A 49 -4.97 -3.61 -7.05
CA ARG A 49 -5.15 -4.77 -7.92
C ARG A 49 -4.48 -5.99 -7.29
N SER A 50 -5.23 -7.06 -7.12
CA SER A 50 -4.68 -8.30 -6.57
C SER A 50 -3.76 -9.00 -7.57
N SER A 51 -2.86 -9.83 -7.04
CA SER A 51 -2.10 -10.79 -7.85
C SER A 51 -2.87 -12.10 -8.07
N ASP A 52 -3.93 -12.36 -7.31
CA ASP A 52 -4.82 -13.51 -7.47
C ASP A 52 -5.84 -13.25 -8.59
N PRO A 53 -5.91 -14.09 -9.64
CA PRO A 53 -6.86 -13.92 -10.73
C PRO A 53 -8.33 -14.10 -10.31
N ASP A 54 -8.62 -14.85 -9.24
CA ASP A 54 -9.99 -15.10 -8.77
C ASP A 54 -10.51 -13.96 -7.88
N THR A 55 -9.60 -13.15 -7.33
CA THR A 55 -9.91 -12.01 -6.46
C THR A 55 -9.40 -10.73 -7.12
N PRO A 56 -10.20 -9.93 -7.85
CA PRO A 56 -9.66 -8.84 -8.68
C PRO A 56 -8.98 -7.71 -7.90
N TYR A 57 -9.35 -7.50 -6.63
CA TYR A 57 -8.84 -6.41 -5.78
C TYR A 57 -8.58 -6.86 -4.34
N CYS A 58 -7.56 -6.28 -3.74
CA CYS A 58 -7.27 -6.34 -2.31
C CYS A 58 -7.66 -5.02 -1.65
N TYR A 59 -8.12 -5.09 -0.41
CA TYR A 59 -8.45 -3.92 0.41
C TYR A 59 -7.52 -3.84 1.62
N ALA A 60 -7.06 -2.64 1.94
CA ALA A 60 -6.26 -2.35 3.11
C ALA A 60 -6.74 -1.07 3.78
N CYS A 61 -6.70 -1.02 5.11
CA CYS A 61 -7.02 0.17 5.89
C CYS A 61 -5.74 0.80 6.43
N VAL A 62 -5.61 2.12 6.30
CA VAL A 62 -4.47 2.85 6.87
C VAL A 62 -4.72 3.12 8.35
N HIS A 63 -3.92 2.50 9.21
CA HIS A 63 -4.00 2.69 10.66
C HIS A 63 -2.92 3.66 11.16
N VAL A 64 -3.35 4.68 11.90
CA VAL A 64 -2.44 5.54 12.68
C VAL A 64 -2.02 4.82 13.95
N LYS A 65 -0.71 4.77 14.21
CA LYS A 65 -0.17 4.38 15.52
C LYS A 65 0.01 5.64 16.36
N TYR A 66 -0.73 5.75 17.46
CA TYR A 66 -0.45 6.73 18.50
C TYR A 66 0.70 6.19 19.35
N GLY A 67 1.79 6.95 19.43
CA GLY A 67 2.95 6.67 20.28
C GLY A 67 2.96 7.54 21.52
#